data_AF-A0A936CN78-F1
#
_entry.id   AF-A0A936CN78-F1
#
_cell.length_a   1.000
_cell.length_b   1.000
_cell.length_c   1.000
_cell.angle_alpha   90.00
_cell.angle_beta   90.00
_cell.angle_gamma   90.00
#
_symmetry.space_group_name_H-M   'P 1'
#
loop_
_entity.id
_entity.type
_entity.pdbx_description
1 polymer ?
#
loop_
_entity_poly.entity_id
_entity_poly.type
_entity_poly.pdbx_seq_one_letter_code
_entity_poly.pdbx_strand_id
1 'polypeptide(L)'
;MFNSNNAIQIFHTWVLSKIVYSIYDLLIDLGKEEIIISEEDIFKKDNIEKFILQAERFNIIPNDDQLILNIGIKKVIDIIETISIKLKRNRIILLLDDAALTLTPDYMIEFFDIFRSLKTSKISPKASVYPGTTQYGPRFHVGQDAEEVKMWLDVEDDNYSKFMDEFLATRLNLKESIDPDIIEIFKFASFGIPRAFMTLLRTFTNQKNERSQVKYNNVLDIHSNLIRQEYQSLNIKLPQYTSIIETGLILFDKIIDELTKANNRASNHKEVLFGLEEESDTFKYKRMIKLLVEAGLLYEKGSSSEGLINYKRYSPHYLFLIKNRAFSQSRGFNPKEISKILKLKANKRPLRRKYSSLLSNEQLSTIKLDLPPCLNCGTARLTEEQKFCHSCGRPLVGKSSFDSFINIPIEKLPLTEWQKQKILNETEFKTIGDVLQSQNPAFDLRKAKGIGVVKSSSIYNTIRGMVDELLG
;
A
#
# COMPACT_ATOMS: atom_id res chain seq x y z
N MET A 1 -29.96 5.13 -9.47
CA MET A 1 -28.81 5.57 -10.28
C MET A 1 -28.30 6.87 -9.69
N PHE A 2 -27.23 6.83 -8.90
CA PHE A 2 -26.58 8.08 -8.48
C PHE A 2 -25.88 8.66 -9.70
N ASN A 3 -26.18 9.92 -10.07
CA ASN A 3 -25.32 10.66 -10.98
C ASN A 3 -23.92 10.71 -10.35
N SER A 4 -22.89 10.24 -11.06
CA SER A 4 -21.50 10.16 -10.56
C SER A 4 -21.00 11.45 -9.92
N ASN A 5 -21.48 12.61 -10.41
CA ASN A 5 -21.14 13.92 -9.89
C ASN A 5 -21.63 14.17 -8.45
N ASN A 6 -22.79 13.64 -8.07
CA ASN A 6 -23.33 13.80 -6.71
C ASN A 6 -22.53 12.97 -5.68
N ALA A 7 -22.09 11.77 -6.07
CA ALA A 7 -21.31 10.91 -5.20
C ALA A 7 -19.95 11.52 -4.83
N ILE A 8 -19.29 12.19 -5.79
CA ILE A 8 -18.02 12.91 -5.54
C ILE A 8 -18.23 14.10 -4.60
N GLN A 9 -19.30 14.87 -4.79
CA GLN A 9 -19.63 15.99 -3.89
C GLN A 9 -19.86 15.50 -2.45
N ILE A 10 -20.68 14.46 -2.28
CA ILE A 10 -20.91 13.84 -0.97
C ILE A 10 -19.59 13.36 -0.35
N PHE A 11 -18.72 12.72 -1.14
CA PHE A 11 -17.42 12.27 -0.68
C PHE A 11 -16.53 13.43 -0.20
N HIS A 12 -16.47 14.54 -0.95
CA HIS A 12 -15.72 15.74 -0.56
C HIS A 12 -16.25 16.30 0.76
N THR A 13 -17.57 16.48 0.86
CA THR A 13 -18.24 16.95 2.07
C THR A 13 -17.98 16.03 3.25
N TRP A 14 -17.96 14.70 3.04
CA TRP A 14 -17.67 13.70 4.08
C TRP A 14 -16.24 13.81 4.60
N VAL A 15 -15.21 13.89 3.73
CA VAL A 15 -13.81 14.07 4.15
C VAL A 15 -13.63 15.36 4.95
N LEU A 16 -14.18 16.47 4.44
CA LEU A 16 -14.09 17.77 5.11
C LEU A 16 -14.83 17.77 6.45
N SER A 17 -15.99 17.13 6.52
CA SER A 17 -16.78 16.96 7.75
C SER A 17 -16.01 16.15 8.80
N LYS A 18 -15.35 15.06 8.41
CA LYS A 18 -14.49 14.27 9.31
C LYS A 18 -13.37 15.13 9.91
N ILE A 19 -12.73 15.98 9.12
CA ILE A 19 -11.69 16.89 9.61
C ILE A 19 -12.26 17.85 10.64
N VAL A 20 -13.40 18.50 10.35
CA VAL A 20 -14.04 19.43 11.31
C VAL A 20 -14.49 18.69 12.57
N TYR A 21 -15.04 17.49 12.43
CA TYR A 21 -15.43 16.63 13.56
C TYR A 21 -14.23 16.31 14.46
N SER A 22 -13.07 15.95 13.90
CA SER A 22 -11.85 15.71 14.67
C SER A 22 -11.34 16.93 15.42
N ILE A 23 -11.68 18.15 15.01
CA ILE A 23 -11.36 19.36 15.78
C ILE A 23 -12.19 19.41 17.06
N TYR A 24 -13.47 19.00 17.02
CA TYR A 24 -14.27 18.89 18.23
C TYR A 24 -13.67 17.88 19.21
N ASP A 25 -13.25 16.71 18.72
CA ASP A 25 -12.60 15.69 19.56
C ASP A 25 -11.28 16.20 20.15
N LEU A 26 -10.48 16.93 19.36
CA LEU A 26 -9.27 17.60 19.85
C LEU A 26 -9.57 18.61 20.98
N LEU A 27 -10.62 19.40 20.85
CA LEU A 27 -10.99 20.38 21.88
C LEU A 27 -11.45 19.70 23.17
N ILE A 28 -12.18 18.58 23.07
CA ILE A 28 -12.57 17.74 24.21
C ILE A 28 -11.32 17.19 24.90
N ASP A 29 -10.40 16.59 24.15
CA ASP A 29 -9.15 16.03 24.69
C ASP A 29 -8.27 17.09 25.40
N LEU A 30 -8.37 18.34 24.96
CA LEU A 30 -7.68 19.48 25.57
C LEU A 30 -8.46 20.13 26.73
N GLY A 31 -9.71 19.70 26.99
CA GLY A 31 -10.60 20.30 27.97
C GLY A 31 -11.00 21.75 27.63
N LYS A 32 -11.19 22.05 26.34
CA LYS A 32 -11.47 23.39 25.78
C LYS A 32 -12.73 23.44 24.94
N GLU A 33 -13.77 22.76 25.39
CA GLU A 33 -15.05 22.61 24.69
C GLU A 33 -15.79 23.96 24.51
N GLU A 34 -15.46 24.96 25.33
CA GLU A 34 -16.00 26.31 25.25
C GLU A 34 -15.56 27.08 23.98
N ILE A 35 -14.53 26.58 23.28
CA ILE A 35 -14.04 27.22 22.06
C ILE A 35 -15.02 26.95 20.91
N ILE A 36 -15.73 28.01 20.52
CA ILE A 36 -16.63 27.99 19.36
C ILE A 36 -15.80 27.86 18.07
N ILE A 37 -16.03 26.78 17.32
CA ILE A 37 -15.35 26.52 16.03
C ILE A 37 -15.95 27.37 14.90
N SER A 38 -17.27 27.54 14.89
CA SER A 38 -18.02 28.37 13.95
C SER A 38 -19.31 28.87 14.60
N GLU A 39 -19.75 30.07 14.24
CA GLU A 39 -21.04 30.62 14.66
C GLU A 39 -22.21 30.06 13.85
N GLU A 40 -21.94 29.46 12.69
CA GLU A 40 -22.96 28.89 11.82
C GLU A 40 -23.45 27.54 12.36
N ASP A 41 -24.76 27.41 12.53
CA ASP A 41 -25.41 26.23 13.13
C ASP A 41 -25.07 24.92 12.40
N ILE A 42 -24.88 24.99 11.09
CA ILE A 42 -24.56 23.84 10.23
C ILE A 42 -23.24 23.16 10.62
N PHE A 43 -22.27 23.90 11.21
CA PHE A 43 -20.97 23.35 11.60
C PHE A 43 -20.93 22.89 13.06
N LYS A 44 -22.07 22.83 13.76
CA LYS A 44 -22.15 22.21 15.09
C LYS A 44 -21.86 20.72 15.02
N LYS A 45 -21.29 20.18 16.11
CA LYS A 45 -20.87 18.77 16.22
C LYS A 45 -21.99 17.80 15.79
N ASP A 46 -23.20 17.98 16.31
CA ASP A 46 -24.34 17.10 16.02
C ASP A 46 -24.74 17.07 14.53
N ASN A 47 -24.67 18.22 13.85
CA ASN A 47 -25.04 18.31 12.43
C ASN A 47 -23.98 17.62 11.54
N ILE A 48 -22.70 17.83 11.86
CA ILE A 48 -21.58 17.18 11.19
C ILE A 48 -21.61 15.67 11.42
N GLU A 49 -21.85 15.23 12.65
CA GLU A 49 -21.96 13.81 13.01
C GLU A 49 -23.10 13.12 12.27
N LYS A 50 -24.29 13.75 12.23
CA LYS A 50 -25.43 13.26 11.47
C LYS A 50 -25.10 13.08 9.99
N PHE A 51 -24.46 14.07 9.37
CA PHE A 51 -24.05 13.97 7.98
C PHE A 51 -23.07 12.82 7.75
N ILE A 52 -22.04 12.70 8.60
CA ILE A 52 -21.05 11.61 8.51
C ILE A 52 -21.73 10.25 8.58
N LEU A 53 -22.64 10.04 9.54
CA LEU A 53 -23.37 8.79 9.70
C LEU A 53 -24.29 8.49 8.50
N GLN A 54 -24.89 9.50 7.90
CA GLN A 54 -25.72 9.33 6.70
C GLN A 54 -24.88 8.93 5.48
N ALA A 55 -23.73 9.60 5.28
CA ALA A 55 -22.83 9.33 4.17
C ALA A 55 -22.23 7.91 4.26
N GLU A 56 -21.84 7.46 5.45
CA GLU A 56 -21.27 6.12 5.68
C GLU A 56 -22.29 4.98 5.55
N ARG A 57 -23.58 5.26 5.82
CA ARG A 57 -24.67 4.28 5.69
C ARG A 57 -25.25 4.20 4.28
N PHE A 58 -24.68 4.93 3.31
CA PHE A 58 -25.19 5.06 1.94
C PHE A 58 -26.66 5.50 1.89
N ASN A 59 -27.09 6.32 2.85
CA ASN A 59 -28.43 6.91 2.82
C ASN A 59 -28.51 7.95 1.71
N ILE A 60 -29.72 8.19 1.20
CA ILE A 60 -29.96 9.24 0.21
C ILE A 60 -29.78 10.58 0.91
N ILE A 61 -28.69 11.26 0.59
CA ILE A 61 -28.45 12.64 1.02
C ILE A 61 -29.01 13.57 -0.08
N PRO A 62 -29.90 14.51 0.26
CA PRO A 62 -30.41 15.50 -0.69
C PRO A 62 -29.28 16.38 -1.24
N ASN A 63 -29.32 16.75 -2.52
CA ASN A 63 -28.30 17.59 -3.14
C ASN A 63 -28.29 19.03 -2.58
N ASP A 64 -29.40 19.45 -1.98
CA ASP A 64 -29.60 20.73 -1.30
C ASP A 64 -29.24 20.68 0.19
N ASP A 65 -28.59 19.61 0.65
CA ASP A 65 -28.07 19.51 2.01
C ASP A 65 -27.15 20.71 2.31
N GLN A 66 -27.43 21.38 3.43
CA GLN A 66 -26.77 22.63 3.79
C GLN A 66 -25.26 22.44 4.03
N LEU A 67 -24.81 21.27 4.50
CA LEU A 67 -23.39 21.00 4.63
C LEU A 67 -22.73 20.85 3.26
N ILE A 68 -23.37 20.17 2.29
CA ILE A 68 -22.85 20.05 0.92
C ILE A 68 -22.65 21.43 0.29
N LEU A 69 -23.62 22.34 0.47
CA LEU A 69 -23.59 23.67 -0.15
C LEU A 69 -22.57 24.62 0.50
N ASN A 70 -22.29 24.46 1.80
CA ASN A 70 -21.51 25.45 2.56
C ASN A 70 -20.13 24.92 3.03
N ILE A 71 -19.91 23.61 3.10
CA ILE A 71 -18.59 23.07 3.42
C ILE A 71 -17.71 23.12 2.18
N GLY A 72 -16.54 23.74 2.34
CA GLY A 72 -15.54 23.81 1.30
C GLY A 72 -14.15 23.82 1.91
N ILE A 73 -13.14 23.50 1.09
CA ILE A 73 -11.74 23.42 1.53
C ILE A 73 -11.32 24.72 2.22
N LYS A 74 -11.66 25.88 1.63
CA LYS A 74 -11.37 27.19 2.20
C LYS A 74 -12.00 27.37 3.58
N LYS A 75 -13.27 26.98 3.73
CA LYS A 75 -13.99 27.09 5.01
C LYS A 75 -13.33 26.23 6.10
N VAL A 76 -12.94 25.00 5.77
CA VAL A 76 -12.23 24.11 6.70
C VAL A 76 -10.86 24.69 7.08
N ILE A 77 -10.12 25.24 6.12
CA ILE A 77 -8.86 25.94 6.41
C ILE A 77 -9.10 27.11 7.39
N ASP A 78 -10.10 27.94 7.14
CA ASP A 78 -10.41 29.10 7.99
C ASP A 78 -10.81 28.68 9.40
N ILE A 79 -11.56 27.58 9.53
CA ILE A 79 -11.88 26.94 10.81
C ILE A 79 -10.59 26.49 11.52
N ILE A 80 -9.72 25.73 10.86
CA ILE A 80 -8.48 25.21 11.43
C ILE A 80 -7.57 26.36 11.88
N GLU A 81 -7.42 27.40 11.06
CA GLU A 81 -6.60 28.56 11.41
C GLU A 81 -7.17 29.36 12.58
N THR A 82 -8.49 29.51 12.65
CA THR A 82 -9.17 30.15 13.79
C THR A 82 -8.86 29.40 15.08
N ILE A 83 -8.93 28.07 15.05
CA ILE A 83 -8.60 27.22 16.19
C ILE A 83 -7.12 27.31 16.54
N SER A 84 -6.22 27.35 15.54
CA SER A 84 -4.79 27.59 15.77
C SER A 84 -4.54 28.87 16.57
N ILE A 85 -5.24 29.95 16.22
CA ILE A 85 -5.13 31.26 16.89
C ILE A 85 -5.66 31.16 18.33
N LYS A 86 -6.86 30.61 18.51
CA LYS A 86 -7.49 30.46 19.84
C LYS A 86 -6.67 29.57 20.78
N LEU A 87 -6.03 28.54 20.24
CA LEU A 87 -5.13 27.65 20.98
C LEU A 87 -3.69 28.19 21.12
N LYS A 88 -3.38 29.37 20.56
CA LYS A 88 -2.04 29.97 20.55
C LYS A 88 -0.98 29.03 19.97
N ARG A 89 -1.30 28.37 18.85
CA ARG A 89 -0.40 27.46 18.13
C ARG A 89 -0.02 28.07 16.78
N ASN A 90 1.25 27.87 16.40
CA ASN A 90 1.81 28.42 15.17
C ASN A 90 1.62 27.49 13.96
N ARG A 91 1.47 26.18 14.21
CA ARG A 91 1.31 25.15 13.18
C ARG A 91 0.31 24.10 13.64
N ILE A 92 -0.43 23.56 12.68
CA ILE A 92 -1.33 22.43 12.86
C ILE A 92 -0.88 21.31 11.92
N ILE A 93 -0.84 20.10 12.45
CA ILE A 93 -0.53 18.89 11.69
C ILE A 93 -1.82 18.10 11.60
N LEU A 94 -2.28 17.82 10.37
CA LEU A 94 -3.40 16.92 10.13
C LEU A 94 -2.83 15.54 9.86
N LEU A 95 -3.21 14.56 10.68
CA LEU A 95 -2.83 13.16 10.50
C LEU A 95 -4.04 12.40 9.93
N LEU A 96 -3.89 11.88 8.71
CA LEU A 96 -4.93 11.17 7.97
C LEU A 96 -4.52 9.70 7.85
N ASP A 97 -5.06 8.86 8.73
CA ASP A 97 -4.73 7.43 8.77
C ASP A 97 -5.64 6.60 7.85
N ASP A 98 -5.13 5.50 7.30
CA ASP A 98 -5.80 4.56 6.39
C ASP A 98 -6.51 5.18 5.17
N ALA A 99 -6.11 6.39 4.78
CA ALA A 99 -6.80 7.18 3.77
C ALA A 99 -6.85 6.52 2.38
N ALA A 100 -5.91 5.62 2.07
CA ALA A 100 -5.79 4.96 0.77
C ALA A 100 -6.32 3.51 0.73
N LEU A 101 -6.62 2.87 1.86
CA LEU A 101 -6.96 1.44 1.90
C LEU A 101 -8.44 1.16 1.59
N THR A 102 -9.31 2.10 1.93
CA THR A 102 -10.77 1.91 1.96
C THR A 102 -11.49 2.46 0.74
N LEU A 103 -10.80 3.26 -0.07
CA LEU A 103 -11.40 4.01 -1.15
C LEU A 103 -11.24 3.30 -2.50
N THR A 104 -12.26 3.41 -3.33
CA THR A 104 -12.13 3.07 -4.75
C THR A 104 -11.10 4.00 -5.41
N PRO A 105 -10.50 3.59 -6.55
CA PRO A 105 -9.56 4.44 -7.28
C PRO A 105 -10.04 5.87 -7.50
N ASP A 106 -11.32 6.07 -7.81
CA ASP A 106 -11.88 7.40 -8.05
C ASP A 106 -11.93 8.27 -6.80
N TYR A 107 -12.34 7.71 -5.66
CA TYR A 107 -12.31 8.46 -4.41
C TYR A 107 -10.90 8.72 -3.90
N MET A 108 -9.93 7.83 -4.17
CA MET A 108 -8.52 8.12 -3.87
C MET A 108 -7.99 9.33 -4.65
N ILE A 109 -8.33 9.44 -5.93
CA ILE A 109 -7.95 10.60 -6.76
C ILE A 109 -8.48 11.90 -6.16
N GLU A 110 -9.75 11.91 -5.79
CA GLU A 110 -10.42 13.06 -5.19
C GLU A 110 -9.85 13.37 -3.79
N PHE A 111 -9.57 12.35 -2.99
CA PHE A 111 -8.95 12.49 -1.67
C PHE A 111 -7.60 13.23 -1.75
N PHE A 112 -6.74 12.83 -2.68
CA PHE A 112 -5.43 13.48 -2.83
C PHE A 112 -5.52 14.92 -3.35
N ASP A 113 -6.58 15.27 -4.08
CA ASP A 113 -6.84 16.67 -4.47
C ASP A 113 -7.23 17.51 -3.24
N ILE A 114 -8.07 16.97 -2.34
CA ILE A 114 -8.39 17.58 -1.05
C ILE A 114 -7.12 17.70 -0.19
N PHE A 115 -6.37 16.62 -0.02
CA PHE A 115 -5.13 16.56 0.76
C PHE A 115 -4.15 17.66 0.34
N ARG A 116 -3.89 17.79 -0.97
CA ARG A 116 -3.00 18.82 -1.52
C ARG A 116 -3.52 20.22 -1.23
N SER A 117 -4.83 20.43 -1.36
CA SER A 117 -5.47 21.74 -1.23
C SER A 117 -5.60 22.23 0.22
N LEU A 118 -5.56 21.32 1.21
CA LEU A 118 -5.56 21.67 2.64
C LEU A 118 -4.22 22.25 3.13
N LYS A 119 -3.13 22.06 2.38
CA LYS A 119 -1.79 22.52 2.75
C LYS A 119 -1.72 24.04 2.74
N THR A 120 -1.30 24.63 3.86
CA THR A 120 -0.98 26.07 3.96
C THR A 120 0.36 26.28 4.66
N SER A 121 0.79 27.52 4.85
CA SER A 121 1.98 27.83 5.65
C SER A 121 1.84 27.38 7.12
N LYS A 122 0.60 27.29 7.63
CA LYS A 122 0.27 26.86 9.01
C LYS A 122 -0.18 25.40 9.09
N ILE A 123 -0.82 24.87 8.03
CA ILE A 123 -1.42 23.54 8.03
C ILE A 123 -0.53 22.57 7.24
N SER A 124 -0.06 21.51 7.90
CA SER A 124 0.72 20.45 7.29
C SER A 124 -0.06 19.13 7.31
N PRO A 125 -0.71 18.73 6.22
CA PRO A 125 -1.34 17.43 6.13
C PRO A 125 -0.29 16.32 5.98
N LYS A 126 -0.55 15.17 6.59
CA LYS A 126 0.23 13.93 6.49
C LYS A 126 -0.74 12.76 6.36
N ALA A 127 -0.54 11.91 5.36
CA ALA A 127 -1.38 10.76 5.11
C ALA A 127 -0.55 9.48 5.10
N SER A 128 -1.07 8.41 5.70
CA SER A 128 -0.52 7.05 5.51
C SER A 128 -1.04 6.49 4.19
N VAL A 129 -0.14 5.90 3.40
CA VAL A 129 -0.42 5.37 2.07
C VAL A 129 0.25 4.03 1.88
N TYR A 130 -0.35 3.19 1.04
CA TYR A 130 0.16 1.86 0.73
C TYR A 130 0.85 1.84 -0.63
N PRO A 131 2.09 1.34 -0.74
CA PRO A 131 2.90 1.49 -1.95
C PRO A 131 2.37 0.68 -3.14
N GLY A 132 1.60 -0.39 -2.92
CA GLY A 132 1.02 -1.21 -3.99
C GLY A 132 -0.34 -0.72 -4.45
N THR A 133 -1.31 -0.56 -3.56
CA THR A 133 -2.73 -0.33 -3.87
C THR A 133 -3.05 1.12 -4.15
N THR A 134 -2.43 2.06 -3.42
CA THR A 134 -2.70 3.50 -3.55
C THR A 134 -2.51 3.96 -4.98
N GLN A 135 -3.53 4.56 -5.60
CA GLN A 135 -3.40 5.19 -6.91
C GLN A 135 -3.49 6.70 -6.75
N TYR A 136 -2.55 7.40 -7.37
CA TYR A 136 -2.54 8.86 -7.37
C TYR A 136 -3.24 9.39 -8.62
N GLY A 137 -4.05 10.42 -8.43
CA GLY A 137 -4.75 11.09 -9.52
C GLY A 137 -3.83 11.90 -10.43
N PRO A 138 -4.30 12.26 -11.63
CA PRO A 138 -3.50 13.01 -12.60
C PRO A 138 -3.07 14.39 -12.11
N ARG A 139 -3.76 14.91 -11.09
CA ARG A 139 -3.53 16.21 -10.46
C ARG A 139 -2.56 16.17 -9.28
N PHE A 140 -2.15 14.99 -8.81
CA PHE A 140 -1.34 14.84 -7.60
C PHE A 140 0.06 14.28 -7.90
N HIS A 141 1.09 15.01 -7.46
CA HIS A 141 2.49 14.69 -7.70
C HIS A 141 3.23 14.47 -6.40
N VAL A 142 3.52 13.22 -6.10
CA VAL A 142 4.25 12.84 -4.88
C VAL A 142 5.59 13.59 -4.76
N GLY A 143 6.29 13.89 -5.86
CA GLY A 143 7.58 14.61 -5.80
C GLY A 143 7.51 16.15 -5.74
N GLN A 144 6.33 16.75 -5.88
CA GLN A 144 6.15 18.21 -5.82
C GLN A 144 5.15 18.64 -4.74
N ASP A 145 4.04 17.90 -4.64
CA ASP A 145 2.95 18.18 -3.71
C ASP A 145 3.20 17.58 -2.32
N ALA A 146 3.96 16.48 -2.26
CA ALA A 146 4.25 15.73 -1.05
C ALA A 146 5.73 15.31 -0.95
N GLU A 147 6.05 14.58 0.11
CA GLU A 147 7.30 13.85 0.29
C GLU A 147 6.92 12.49 0.88
N GLU A 148 7.42 11.41 0.29
CA GLU A 148 7.18 10.06 0.78
C GLU A 148 8.22 9.68 1.83
N VAL A 149 7.75 9.38 3.04
CA VAL A 149 8.60 8.88 4.12
C VAL A 149 8.24 7.42 4.38
N LYS A 150 9.20 6.52 4.12
CA LYS A 150 9.01 5.09 4.39
C LYS A 150 9.00 4.86 5.90
N MET A 151 7.86 4.41 6.42
CA MET A 151 7.69 4.10 7.85
C MET A 151 7.85 2.59 8.07
N TRP A 152 9.11 2.15 8.23
CA TRP A 152 9.45 0.76 8.53
C TRP A 152 10.66 0.72 9.46
N LEU A 153 10.58 -0.02 10.57
CA LEU A 153 11.74 -0.21 11.44
C LEU A 153 12.66 -1.25 10.82
N ASP A 154 13.86 -0.83 10.48
CA ASP A 154 14.85 -1.74 9.91
C ASP A 154 15.36 -2.71 10.99
N VAL A 155 15.08 -4.01 10.81
CA VAL A 155 15.55 -5.06 11.72
C VAL A 155 17.07 -5.22 11.74
N GLU A 156 17.76 -4.64 10.76
CA GLU A 156 19.22 -4.63 10.68
C GLU A 156 19.86 -3.41 11.35
N ASP A 157 19.08 -2.47 11.88
CA ASP A 157 19.60 -1.36 12.68
C ASP A 157 20.19 -1.89 14.00
N ASP A 158 21.40 -1.45 14.35
CA ASP A 158 22.09 -1.87 15.57
C ASP A 158 21.28 -1.55 16.85
N ASN A 159 20.38 -0.56 16.82
CA ASN A 159 19.50 -0.18 17.93
C ASN A 159 18.13 -0.88 17.92
N TYR A 160 17.81 -1.66 16.87
CA TYR A 160 16.48 -2.26 16.71
C TYR A 160 16.08 -3.12 17.91
N SER A 161 16.95 -4.04 18.32
CA SER A 161 16.65 -4.97 19.41
C SER A 161 16.42 -4.24 20.75
N LYS A 162 17.24 -3.21 21.02
CA LYS A 162 17.13 -2.36 22.22
C LYS A 162 15.81 -1.59 22.23
N PHE A 163 15.44 -0.98 21.11
CA PHE A 163 14.16 -0.28 20.97
C PHE A 163 12.97 -1.21 21.27
N MET A 164 13.01 -2.45 20.76
CA MET A 164 11.93 -3.42 20.99
C MET A 164 11.87 -3.90 22.45
N ASP A 165 12.99 -3.94 23.18
CA ASP A 165 13.01 -4.22 24.62
C ASP A 165 12.36 -3.09 25.42
N GLU A 166 12.70 -1.83 25.13
CA GLU A 166 12.09 -0.65 25.77
C GLU A 166 10.58 -0.59 25.50
N PHE A 167 10.18 -0.91 24.26
CA PHE A 167 8.78 -1.02 23.88
C PHE A 167 8.05 -2.13 24.66
N LEU A 168 8.67 -3.31 24.81
CA LEU A 168 8.10 -4.42 25.57
C LEU A 168 7.89 -4.05 27.04
N ALA A 169 8.91 -3.48 27.67
CA ALA A 169 8.87 -3.06 29.08
C ALA A 169 7.76 -2.05 29.37
N THR A 170 7.44 -1.19 28.40
CA THR A 170 6.39 -0.16 28.53
C THR A 170 4.97 -0.74 28.35
N ARG A 171 4.81 -1.82 27.57
CA ARG A 171 3.50 -2.28 27.07
C ARG A 171 2.99 -3.58 27.69
N LEU A 172 3.87 -4.44 28.17
CA LEU A 172 3.50 -5.72 28.78
C LEU A 172 4.24 -5.94 30.10
N ASN A 173 3.48 -6.02 31.19
CA ASN A 173 3.93 -6.71 32.39
C ASN A 173 3.79 -8.22 32.17
N LEU A 174 4.74 -8.82 31.46
CA LEU A 174 4.79 -10.28 31.30
C LEU A 174 5.00 -10.92 32.67
N LYS A 175 3.94 -11.51 33.24
CA LYS A 175 3.99 -12.28 34.50
C LYS A 175 4.64 -13.66 34.34
N GLU A 176 4.84 -14.11 33.10
CA GLU A 176 5.51 -15.37 32.77
C GLU A 176 6.87 -15.11 32.13
N SER A 177 7.91 -15.78 32.61
CA SER A 177 9.27 -15.68 32.05
C SER A 177 9.35 -16.44 30.73
N ILE A 178 9.25 -15.73 29.60
CA ILE A 178 9.57 -16.27 28.27
C ILE A 178 11.09 -16.33 28.14
N ASP A 179 11.61 -17.37 27.49
CA ASP A 179 13.04 -17.48 27.16
C ASP A 179 13.51 -16.22 26.40
N PRO A 180 14.53 -15.49 26.90
CA PRO A 180 15.07 -14.30 26.24
C PRO A 180 15.47 -14.53 24.78
N ASP A 181 15.95 -15.72 24.43
CA ASP A 181 16.31 -16.05 23.06
C ASP A 181 15.07 -16.17 22.16
N ILE A 182 13.93 -16.64 22.68
CA ILE A 182 12.66 -16.66 21.94
C ILE A 182 12.11 -15.24 21.75
N ILE A 183 12.20 -14.39 22.77
CA ILE A 183 11.81 -12.98 22.67
C ILE A 183 12.62 -12.33 21.54
N GLU A 184 13.93 -12.56 21.52
CA GLU A 184 14.80 -12.03 20.48
C GLU A 184 14.41 -12.50 19.09
N ILE A 185 14.16 -13.80 18.91
CA ILE A 185 13.70 -14.35 17.63
C ILE A 185 12.39 -13.68 17.21
N PHE A 186 11.45 -13.46 18.13
CA PHE A 186 10.18 -12.79 17.82
C PHE A 186 10.34 -11.31 17.46
N LYS A 187 11.35 -10.60 17.97
CA LYS A 187 11.67 -9.25 17.49
C LYS A 187 11.97 -9.31 15.99
N PHE A 188 12.93 -10.13 15.59
CA PHE A 188 13.28 -10.32 14.18
C PHE A 188 12.11 -10.85 13.35
N ALA A 189 11.36 -11.83 13.86
CA ALA A 189 10.19 -12.40 13.19
C ALA A 189 9.04 -11.39 13.03
N SER A 190 8.94 -10.37 13.88
CA SER A 190 7.98 -9.27 13.71
C SER A 190 8.32 -8.32 12.56
N PHE A 191 9.53 -8.47 11.99
CA PHE A 191 10.01 -7.76 10.83
C PHE A 191 9.86 -6.23 10.91
N GLY A 192 10.13 -5.65 12.09
CA GLY A 192 10.04 -4.20 12.27
C GLY A 192 8.65 -3.68 12.62
N ILE A 193 7.67 -4.56 12.87
CA ILE A 193 6.29 -4.17 13.20
C ILE A 193 6.02 -4.44 14.70
N PRO A 194 5.99 -3.40 15.56
CA PRO A 194 5.79 -3.57 17.01
C PRO A 194 4.49 -4.29 17.37
N ARG A 195 3.41 -4.05 16.63
CA ARG A 195 2.13 -4.74 16.83
C ARG A 195 2.24 -6.25 16.57
N ALA A 196 2.98 -6.65 15.54
CA ALA A 196 3.23 -8.06 15.23
C ALA A 196 4.03 -8.75 16.35
N PHE A 197 5.06 -8.09 16.86
CA PHE A 197 5.85 -8.59 18.00
C PHE A 197 4.98 -8.88 19.22
N MET A 198 4.08 -7.96 19.58
CA MET A 198 3.15 -8.14 20.70
C MET A 198 2.18 -9.29 20.47
N THR A 199 1.68 -9.43 19.24
CA THR A 199 0.81 -10.54 18.87
C THR A 199 1.54 -11.87 18.98
N LEU A 200 2.78 -11.97 18.51
CA LEU A 200 3.62 -13.18 18.64
C LEU A 200 3.79 -13.56 20.12
N LEU A 201 4.19 -12.61 20.97
CA LEU A 201 4.38 -12.85 22.40
C LEU A 201 3.08 -13.27 23.10
N ARG A 202 1.98 -12.55 22.88
CA ARG A 202 0.68 -12.89 23.49
C ARG A 202 0.17 -14.25 23.05
N THR A 203 0.34 -14.59 21.77
CA THR A 203 -0.06 -15.90 21.25
C THR A 203 0.77 -17.00 21.90
N PHE A 204 2.07 -16.78 22.09
CA PHE A 204 2.96 -17.72 22.77
C PHE A 204 2.60 -17.93 24.25
N THR A 205 2.30 -16.86 25.00
CA THR A 205 1.93 -16.95 26.42
C THR A 205 0.55 -17.57 26.65
N ASN A 206 -0.40 -17.33 25.75
CA ASN A 206 -1.77 -17.82 25.91
C ASN A 206 -1.94 -19.32 25.66
N GLN A 207 -0.99 -19.96 24.97
CA GLN A 207 -1.01 -21.41 24.73
C GLN A 207 -0.63 -22.16 26.02
N LYS A 208 -1.55 -22.99 26.55
CA LYS A 208 -1.33 -23.78 27.78
C LYS A 208 -0.90 -25.22 27.44
N ASN A 209 -0.10 -25.83 28.32
CA ASN A 209 0.21 -27.27 28.33
C ASN A 209 0.96 -27.85 27.11
N GLU A 210 1.62 -27.02 26.30
CA GLU A 210 2.47 -27.46 25.19
C GLU A 210 3.97 -27.26 25.49
N ARG A 211 4.83 -28.09 24.89
CA ARG A 211 6.29 -27.90 24.95
C ARG A 211 6.66 -26.58 24.26
N SER A 212 7.67 -25.87 24.76
CA SER A 212 8.11 -24.57 24.22
C SER A 212 8.33 -24.58 22.69
N GLN A 213 8.94 -25.64 22.15
CA GLN A 213 9.14 -25.81 20.71
C GLN A 213 7.81 -25.88 19.92
N VAL A 214 6.81 -26.58 20.45
CA VAL A 214 5.51 -26.72 19.78
C VAL A 214 4.80 -25.37 19.76
N LYS A 215 4.79 -24.66 20.91
CA LYS A 215 4.25 -23.31 20.99
C LYS A 215 4.90 -22.36 20.01
N TYR A 216 6.23 -22.37 19.99
CA TYR A 216 7.04 -21.55 19.10
C TYR A 216 6.66 -21.79 17.63
N ASN A 217 6.67 -23.04 17.16
CA ASN A 217 6.32 -23.37 15.79
C ASN A 217 4.88 -22.96 15.45
N ASN A 218 3.93 -23.23 16.34
CA ASN A 218 2.52 -22.88 16.15
C ASN A 218 2.32 -21.36 16.03
N VAL A 219 2.99 -20.56 16.87
CA VAL A 219 2.97 -19.09 16.81
C VAL A 219 3.50 -18.59 15.46
N LEU A 220 4.62 -19.13 14.98
CA LEU A 220 5.16 -18.76 13.67
C LEU A 220 4.21 -19.17 12.54
N ASP A 221 3.60 -20.35 12.63
CA ASP A 221 2.65 -20.86 11.63
C ASP A 221 1.42 -19.96 11.53
N ILE A 222 0.76 -19.69 12.66
CA ILE A 222 -0.40 -18.78 12.74
C ILE A 222 -0.04 -17.43 12.11
N HIS A 223 1.07 -16.81 12.54
CA HIS A 223 1.42 -15.49 12.07
C HIS A 223 1.80 -15.47 10.58
N SER A 224 2.52 -16.48 10.10
CA SER A 224 2.88 -16.61 8.69
C SER A 224 1.65 -16.78 7.79
N ASN A 225 0.65 -17.52 8.27
CA ASN A 225 -0.62 -17.70 7.56
C ASN A 225 -1.42 -16.41 7.52
N LEU A 226 -1.45 -15.63 8.61
CA LEU A 226 -2.12 -14.32 8.63
C LEU A 226 -1.50 -13.36 7.58
N ILE A 227 -0.17 -13.28 7.49
CA ILE A 227 0.49 -12.42 6.50
C ILE A 227 0.20 -12.90 5.07
N ARG A 228 0.25 -14.21 4.82
CA ARG A 228 -0.11 -14.77 3.50
C ARG A 228 -1.56 -14.49 3.13
N GLN A 229 -2.48 -14.64 4.09
CA GLN A 229 -3.90 -14.35 3.89
C GLN A 229 -4.14 -12.87 3.60
N GLU A 230 -3.43 -11.96 4.28
CA GLU A 230 -3.52 -10.53 3.98
C GLU A 230 -3.07 -10.23 2.55
N TYR A 231 -1.94 -10.81 2.11
CA TYR A 231 -1.48 -10.68 0.72
C TYR A 231 -2.50 -11.26 -0.27
N GLN A 232 -3.04 -12.45 0.00
CA GLN A 232 -4.05 -13.09 -0.85
C GLN A 232 -5.38 -12.31 -0.87
N SER A 233 -5.71 -11.59 0.21
CA SER A 233 -6.91 -10.72 0.26
C SER A 233 -6.87 -9.61 -0.79
N LEU A 234 -5.67 -9.26 -1.28
CA LEU A 234 -5.51 -8.32 -2.39
C LEU A 234 -6.21 -8.81 -3.65
N ASN A 235 -6.37 -10.12 -3.87
CA ASN A 235 -7.13 -10.64 -5.02
C ASN A 235 -8.61 -10.20 -4.98
N ILE A 236 -9.17 -10.03 -3.78
CA ILE A 236 -10.55 -9.55 -3.60
C ILE A 236 -10.61 -8.05 -3.83
N LYS A 237 -9.63 -7.30 -3.28
CA LYS A 237 -9.56 -5.83 -3.39
C LYS A 237 -9.20 -5.36 -4.80
N LEU A 238 -8.42 -6.16 -5.53
CA LEU A 238 -7.76 -5.83 -6.79
C LEU A 238 -7.84 -7.01 -7.79
N PRO A 239 -9.05 -7.43 -8.20
CA PRO A 239 -9.25 -8.61 -9.04
C PRO A 239 -8.51 -8.54 -10.38
N GLN A 240 -8.29 -7.34 -10.94
CA GLN A 240 -7.52 -7.17 -12.18
C GLN A 240 -6.01 -7.48 -12.05
N TYR A 241 -5.53 -7.73 -10.83
CA TYR A 241 -4.12 -8.02 -10.54
C TYR A 241 -3.92 -9.45 -9.98
N THR A 242 -4.93 -10.32 -10.05
CA THR A 242 -4.90 -11.68 -9.48
C THR A 242 -3.68 -12.48 -9.94
N SER A 243 -3.44 -12.57 -11.25
CA SER A 243 -2.31 -13.29 -11.81
C SER A 243 -0.96 -12.70 -11.36
N ILE A 244 -0.90 -11.37 -11.16
CA ILE A 244 0.31 -10.69 -10.64
C ILE A 244 0.53 -11.06 -9.17
N ILE A 245 -0.52 -11.07 -8.37
CA ILE A 245 -0.48 -11.38 -6.93
C ILE A 245 -0.08 -12.85 -6.73
N GLU A 246 -0.72 -13.79 -7.42
CA GLU A 246 -0.40 -15.22 -7.31
C GLU A 246 1.03 -15.52 -7.73
N THR A 247 1.48 -14.95 -8.85
CA THR A 247 2.88 -15.09 -9.29
C THR A 247 3.86 -14.46 -8.29
N GLY A 248 3.48 -13.34 -7.66
CA GLY A 248 4.27 -12.70 -6.62
C GLY A 248 4.50 -13.59 -5.41
N LEU A 249 3.52 -14.38 -4.99
CA LEU A 249 3.68 -15.34 -3.90
C LEU A 249 4.68 -16.44 -4.26
N ILE A 250 4.59 -16.96 -5.49
CA ILE A 250 5.55 -17.95 -6.00
C ILE A 250 6.97 -17.37 -6.01
N LEU A 251 7.13 -16.14 -6.51
CA LEU A 251 8.41 -15.44 -6.50
C LEU A 251 8.96 -15.32 -5.07
N PHE A 252 8.12 -14.89 -4.12
CA PHE A 252 8.50 -14.76 -2.73
C PHE A 252 9.00 -16.09 -2.14
N ASP A 253 8.28 -17.19 -2.38
CA ASP A 253 8.68 -18.52 -1.90
C ASP A 253 10.04 -18.95 -2.46
N LYS A 254 10.30 -18.68 -3.76
CA LYS A 254 11.60 -18.95 -4.38
C LYS A 254 12.73 -18.10 -3.79
N ILE A 255 12.46 -16.84 -3.43
CA ILE A 255 13.42 -15.97 -2.75
C ILE A 255 13.79 -16.55 -1.38
N ILE A 256 12.79 -16.98 -0.60
CA ILE A 256 13.01 -17.61 0.71
C ILE A 256 13.86 -18.87 0.56
N ASP A 257 13.57 -19.73 -0.42
CA ASP A 257 14.33 -20.96 -0.67
C ASP A 257 15.80 -20.67 -1.00
N GLU A 258 16.07 -19.71 -1.87
CA GLU A 258 17.44 -19.36 -2.28
C GLU A 258 18.25 -18.76 -1.12
N LEU A 259 17.64 -17.87 -0.32
CA LEU A 259 18.29 -17.31 0.86
C LEU A 259 18.48 -18.35 1.97
N THR A 260 17.54 -19.28 2.14
CA THR A 260 17.69 -20.40 3.08
C THR A 260 18.90 -21.26 2.70
N LYS A 261 19.05 -21.62 1.42
CA LYS A 261 20.24 -22.34 0.93
C LYS A 261 21.53 -21.55 1.14
N ALA A 262 21.49 -20.23 0.95
CA ALA A 262 22.65 -19.36 1.14
C ALA A 262 23.06 -19.29 2.62
N ASN A 263 22.12 -19.10 3.54
CA ASN A 263 22.40 -19.08 4.98
C ASN A 263 22.90 -20.43 5.50
N ASN A 264 22.36 -21.55 5.01
CA ASN A 264 22.84 -22.88 5.41
C ASN A 264 24.31 -23.14 5.03
N ARG A 265 24.86 -22.37 4.09
CA ARG A 265 26.28 -22.41 3.69
C ARG A 265 27.11 -21.35 4.41
N ALA A 266 26.48 -20.34 5.01
CA ALA A 266 27.15 -19.26 5.71
C ALA A 266 27.35 -19.60 7.18
N SER A 267 28.55 -19.34 7.71
CA SER A 267 28.90 -19.60 9.11
C SER A 267 29.09 -18.33 9.94
N ASN A 268 29.50 -17.23 9.31
CA ASN A 268 30.01 -16.03 10.00
C ASN A 268 29.16 -14.78 9.78
N HIS A 269 28.14 -14.87 8.94
CA HIS A 269 27.23 -13.77 8.59
C HIS A 269 25.87 -14.35 8.21
N LYS A 270 24.85 -13.49 8.17
CA LYS A 270 23.51 -13.86 7.69
C LYS A 270 23.26 -13.30 6.29
N GLU A 271 22.58 -14.09 5.47
CA GLU A 271 22.18 -13.77 4.10
C GLU A 271 20.69 -13.42 4.07
N VAL A 272 20.39 -12.12 4.12
CA VAL A 272 19.02 -11.60 4.27
C VAL A 272 18.70 -10.52 3.22
N LEU A 273 19.67 -10.22 2.34
CA LEU A 273 19.50 -9.26 1.26
C LEU A 273 19.43 -9.99 -0.07
N PHE A 274 18.44 -9.61 -0.87
CA PHE A 274 18.19 -10.14 -2.20
C PHE A 274 18.22 -9.01 -3.22
N GLY A 275 18.77 -9.27 -4.40
CA GLY A 275 18.93 -8.28 -5.47
C GLY A 275 18.23 -8.74 -6.74
N LEU A 276 17.28 -7.93 -7.22
CA LEU A 276 16.60 -8.12 -8.50
C LEU A 276 17.11 -7.12 -9.52
N GLU A 277 17.39 -7.59 -10.74
CA GLU A 277 17.96 -6.79 -11.84
C GLU A 277 16.94 -5.84 -12.48
N GLU A 278 17.34 -4.58 -12.69
CA GLU A 278 16.45 -3.52 -13.20
C GLU A 278 16.12 -3.64 -14.69
N GLU A 279 16.99 -4.24 -15.53
CA GLU A 279 16.73 -4.33 -16.98
C GLU A 279 15.48 -5.14 -17.32
N SER A 280 15.05 -6.01 -16.40
CA SER A 280 13.81 -6.77 -16.53
C SER A 280 12.56 -6.05 -16.02
N ASP A 281 12.67 -4.89 -15.39
CA ASP A 281 11.65 -4.29 -14.51
C ASP A 281 10.53 -3.57 -15.31
N THR A 282 9.60 -4.33 -15.87
CA THR A 282 8.36 -3.81 -16.47
C THR A 282 7.41 -3.25 -15.39
N PHE A 283 6.41 -2.43 -15.79
CA PHE A 283 5.36 -1.96 -14.86
C PHE A 283 4.67 -3.10 -14.11
N LYS A 284 4.49 -4.25 -14.77
CA LYS A 284 3.92 -5.47 -14.19
C LYS A 284 4.75 -5.98 -13.01
N TYR A 285 6.06 -6.09 -13.17
CA TYR A 285 6.94 -6.56 -12.10
C TYR A 285 7.09 -5.52 -10.99
N LYS A 286 7.20 -4.24 -11.35
CA LYS A 286 7.18 -3.15 -10.37
C LYS A 286 5.91 -3.18 -9.52
N ARG A 287 4.75 -3.44 -10.14
CA ARG A 287 3.46 -3.61 -9.44
C ARG A 287 3.48 -4.82 -8.51
N MET A 288 3.95 -5.97 -9.00
CA MET A 288 4.09 -7.20 -8.20
C MET A 288 4.93 -6.97 -6.94
N ILE A 289 6.11 -6.38 -7.08
CA ILE A 289 7.00 -6.08 -5.95
C ILE A 289 6.36 -5.10 -4.99
N LYS A 290 5.68 -4.05 -5.47
CA LYS A 290 4.99 -3.09 -4.60
C LYS A 290 3.87 -3.73 -3.78
N LEU A 291 3.11 -4.67 -4.36
CA LEU A 291 2.08 -5.43 -3.64
C LEU A 291 2.69 -6.35 -2.57
N LEU A 292 3.85 -6.98 -2.86
CA LEU A 292 4.59 -7.76 -1.87
C LEU A 292 5.12 -6.88 -0.73
N VAL A 293 5.59 -5.67 -1.05
CA VAL A 293 6.05 -4.69 -0.04
C VAL A 293 4.90 -4.20 0.82
N GLU A 294 3.75 -3.92 0.23
CA GLU A 294 2.55 -3.49 0.94
C GLU A 294 2.07 -4.52 1.97
N ALA A 295 2.04 -5.81 1.60
CA ALA A 295 1.67 -6.87 2.53
C ALA A 295 2.78 -7.19 3.56
N GLY A 296 3.92 -6.49 3.50
CA GLY A 296 5.05 -6.68 4.38
C GLY A 296 5.90 -7.92 4.07
N LEU A 297 5.66 -8.61 2.95
CA LEU A 297 6.45 -9.78 2.55
C LEU A 297 7.88 -9.39 2.14
N LEU A 298 8.05 -8.20 1.54
CA LEU A 298 9.35 -7.65 1.17
C LEU A 298 9.54 -6.25 1.77
N TYR A 299 10.77 -5.89 2.07
CA TYR A 299 11.17 -4.54 2.46
C TYR A 299 12.24 -4.00 1.51
N GLU A 300 12.00 -2.84 0.90
CA GLU A 300 12.90 -2.23 -0.07
C GLU A 300 14.00 -1.40 0.62
N LYS A 301 15.26 -1.79 0.39
CA LYS A 301 16.47 -1.15 0.94
C LYS A 301 17.09 -0.08 0.02
N GLY A 302 16.53 0.09 -1.17
CA GLY A 302 17.02 1.00 -2.21
C GLY A 302 17.87 0.30 -3.30
N SER A 303 18.27 1.07 -4.30
CA SER A 303 19.10 0.57 -5.41
C SER A 303 20.58 0.55 -5.04
N SER A 304 21.35 -0.24 -5.78
CA SER A 304 22.82 -0.24 -5.77
C SER A 304 23.31 -0.50 -7.18
N SER A 305 24.24 0.33 -7.64
CA SER A 305 24.98 0.08 -8.89
C SER A 305 26.32 -0.57 -8.54
N GLU A 306 26.65 -1.67 -9.21
CA GLU A 306 28.00 -2.21 -9.22
C GLU A 306 28.37 -2.52 -10.67
N GLY A 307 29.17 -1.65 -11.29
CA GLY A 307 29.53 -1.76 -12.70
C GLY A 307 28.39 -1.32 -13.63
N LEU A 308 28.09 -2.14 -14.65
CA LEU A 308 27.08 -1.84 -15.68
C LEU A 308 25.65 -2.31 -15.32
N ILE A 309 25.49 -3.08 -14.23
CA ILE A 309 24.20 -3.67 -13.87
C ILE A 309 23.66 -3.02 -12.61
N ASN A 310 22.42 -2.52 -12.70
CA ASN A 310 21.69 -1.97 -11.57
C ASN A 310 20.76 -3.02 -10.95
N TYR A 311 20.74 -3.06 -9.62
CA TYR A 311 19.86 -3.94 -8.87
C TYR A 311 19.09 -3.16 -7.82
N LYS A 312 17.83 -3.54 -7.61
CA LYS A 312 17.07 -3.14 -6.44
C LYS A 312 17.22 -4.18 -5.34
N ARG A 313 17.47 -3.70 -4.12
CA ARG A 313 17.73 -4.53 -2.95
C ARG A 313 16.47 -4.66 -2.10
N TYR A 314 16.17 -5.90 -1.73
CA TYR A 314 15.04 -6.25 -0.90
C TYR A 314 15.48 -7.15 0.24
N SER A 315 14.83 -7.01 1.39
CA SER A 315 14.89 -7.96 2.50
C SER A 315 13.55 -8.67 2.58
N PRO A 316 13.48 -10.01 2.51
CA PRO A 316 12.22 -10.70 2.72
C PRO A 316 11.88 -10.77 4.21
N HIS A 317 10.61 -10.98 4.50
CA HIS A 317 10.13 -11.04 5.87
C HIS A 317 10.78 -12.18 6.67
N TYR A 318 11.49 -11.83 7.76
CA TYR A 318 12.36 -12.76 8.50
C TYR A 318 11.62 -13.95 9.10
N LEU A 319 10.35 -13.78 9.48
CA LEU A 319 9.48 -14.90 9.90
C LEU A 319 9.56 -16.10 8.95
N PHE A 320 9.53 -15.87 7.63
CA PHE A 320 9.53 -16.95 6.65
C PHE A 320 10.90 -17.62 6.54
N LEU A 321 11.99 -16.86 6.65
CA LEU A 321 13.35 -17.41 6.74
C LEU A 321 13.53 -18.26 8.02
N ILE A 322 13.04 -17.75 9.15
CA ILE A 322 13.07 -18.44 10.45
C ILE A 322 12.27 -19.75 10.37
N LYS A 323 11.05 -19.70 9.82
CA LYS A 323 10.18 -20.86 9.63
C LYS A 323 10.80 -21.90 8.68
N ASN A 324 11.45 -21.45 7.60
CA ASN A 324 12.18 -22.33 6.67
C ASN A 324 13.55 -22.78 7.21
N ARG A 325 13.85 -22.50 8.49
CA ARG A 325 15.08 -22.92 9.17
C ARG A 325 16.35 -22.39 8.52
N ALA A 326 16.29 -21.21 7.91
CA ALA A 326 17.46 -20.55 7.31
C ALA A 326 18.58 -20.28 8.34
N PHE A 327 18.22 -20.12 9.61
CA PHE A 327 19.17 -19.79 10.68
C PHE A 327 19.38 -20.95 11.66
N SER A 328 19.20 -22.19 11.22
CA SER A 328 19.41 -23.39 12.05
C SER A 328 20.45 -24.30 11.42
N GLN A 329 21.62 -24.45 12.04
CA GLN A 329 22.67 -25.35 11.56
C GLN A 329 22.54 -26.75 12.19
N SER A 330 21.95 -26.82 13.40
CA SER A 330 21.65 -28.09 14.07
C SER A 330 20.29 -28.68 13.66
N ARG A 331 20.15 -30.02 13.79
CA ARG A 331 18.89 -30.74 13.46
C ARG A 331 17.76 -30.51 14.48
N GLY A 332 18.02 -29.83 15.60
CA GLY A 332 17.10 -29.64 16.72
C GLY A 332 16.65 -28.19 16.91
N PHE A 333 15.66 -27.98 17.78
CA PHE A 333 15.24 -26.64 18.18
C PHE A 333 16.22 -26.05 19.21
N ASN A 334 16.96 -25.03 18.80
CA ASN A 334 17.95 -24.36 19.63
C ASN A 334 17.79 -22.83 19.51
N PRO A 335 16.92 -22.20 20.34
CA PRO A 335 16.67 -20.76 20.31
C PRO A 335 17.94 -19.93 20.42
N LYS A 336 18.87 -20.35 21.27
CA LYS A 336 20.14 -19.65 21.49
C LYS A 336 21.02 -19.58 20.26
N GLU A 337 21.08 -20.65 19.47
CA GLU A 337 21.80 -20.69 18.19
C GLU A 337 21.16 -19.78 17.16
N ILE A 338 19.82 -19.86 17.02
CA ILE A 338 19.06 -19.03 16.08
C ILE A 338 19.22 -17.54 16.43
N SER A 339 19.01 -17.18 17.69
CA SER A 339 19.20 -15.84 18.25
C SER A 339 20.61 -15.31 17.98
N LYS A 340 21.64 -16.14 18.17
CA LYS A 340 23.03 -15.78 17.87
C LYS A 340 23.24 -15.47 16.38
N ILE A 341 22.72 -16.30 15.47
CA ILE A 341 22.85 -16.09 14.01
C ILE A 341 22.10 -14.82 13.58
N LEU A 342 20.89 -14.60 14.10
CA LEU A 342 20.09 -13.41 13.81
C LEU A 342 20.79 -12.10 14.23
N LYS A 343 21.62 -12.13 15.28
CA LYS A 343 22.44 -10.98 15.72
C LYS A 343 23.71 -10.75 14.91
N LEU A 344 24.10 -11.68 14.03
CA LEU A 344 25.25 -11.46 13.15
C LEU A 344 24.93 -10.33 12.16
N LYS A 345 25.98 -9.64 11.70
CA LYS A 345 25.83 -8.64 10.64
C LYS A 345 25.39 -9.33 9.35
N ALA A 346 24.42 -8.73 8.66
CA ALA A 346 24.07 -9.16 7.31
C ALA A 346 25.23 -8.94 6.34
N ASN A 347 25.35 -9.85 5.38
CA ASN A 347 26.17 -9.59 4.21
C ASN A 347 25.61 -8.36 3.46
N LYS A 348 26.47 -7.36 3.23
CA LYS A 348 26.07 -6.14 2.51
C LYS A 348 25.79 -6.42 1.03
N ARG A 349 26.37 -7.48 0.47
CA ARG A 349 26.17 -7.87 -0.91
C ARG A 349 24.91 -8.74 -1.01
N PRO A 350 23.89 -8.31 -1.75
CA PRO A 350 22.68 -9.10 -1.91
C PRO A 350 22.93 -10.35 -2.75
N LEU A 351 22.13 -11.39 -2.54
CA LEU A 351 22.03 -12.53 -3.46
C LEU A 351 21.34 -12.06 -4.75
N ARG A 352 22.10 -11.95 -5.84
CA ARG A 352 21.62 -11.39 -7.11
C ARG A 352 20.95 -12.45 -7.97
N ARG A 353 19.78 -12.13 -8.52
CA ARG A 353 19.01 -13.00 -9.42
C ARG A 353 18.22 -12.17 -10.44
N LYS A 354 17.91 -12.82 -11.57
CA LYS A 354 16.93 -12.33 -12.56
C LYS A 354 15.57 -12.94 -12.27
N TYR A 355 14.48 -12.28 -12.68
CA TYR A 355 13.15 -12.90 -12.59
C TYR A 355 13.10 -14.24 -13.32
N SER A 356 13.71 -14.34 -14.50
CA SER A 356 13.83 -15.58 -15.29
C SER A 356 14.66 -16.70 -14.65
N SER A 357 15.46 -16.38 -13.63
CA SER A 357 16.18 -17.40 -12.84
C SER A 357 15.36 -17.96 -11.68
N LEU A 358 14.25 -17.30 -11.32
CA LEU A 358 13.39 -17.67 -10.19
C LEU A 358 12.06 -18.23 -10.67
N LEU A 359 11.54 -17.68 -11.76
CA LEU A 359 10.26 -18.02 -12.37
C LEU A 359 10.49 -18.70 -13.72
N SER A 360 9.70 -19.73 -14.00
CA SER A 360 9.66 -20.38 -15.30
C SER A 360 9.06 -19.44 -16.36
N ASN A 361 9.30 -19.72 -17.64
CA ASN A 361 8.72 -18.93 -18.74
C ASN A 361 7.18 -18.94 -18.72
N GLU A 362 6.57 -20.04 -18.27
CA GLU A 362 5.12 -20.14 -18.08
C GLU A 362 4.63 -19.22 -16.95
N GLN A 363 5.32 -19.19 -15.82
CA GLN A 363 5.00 -18.27 -14.72
C GLN A 363 5.27 -16.80 -15.07
N LEU A 364 6.20 -16.51 -15.99
CA LEU A 364 6.40 -15.15 -16.46
C LEU A 364 5.29 -14.70 -17.41
N SER A 365 4.77 -15.60 -18.24
CA SER A 365 3.69 -15.28 -19.18
C SER A 365 2.34 -15.09 -18.49
N THR A 366 2.13 -15.69 -17.30
CA THR A 366 0.94 -15.43 -16.47
C THR A 366 0.92 -14.03 -15.89
N ILE A 367 2.04 -13.31 -15.83
CA ILE A 367 2.05 -11.94 -15.31
C ILE A 367 1.38 -11.01 -16.33
N LYS A 368 0.09 -10.79 -16.16
CA LYS A 368 -0.77 -9.93 -16.99
C LYS A 368 -1.82 -9.23 -16.12
N LEU A 369 -2.47 -8.23 -16.72
CA LEU A 369 -3.71 -7.69 -16.16
C LEU A 369 -4.84 -8.67 -16.44
N ASP A 370 -5.61 -9.00 -15.42
CA ASP A 370 -6.79 -9.84 -15.54
C ASP A 370 -8.01 -9.02 -15.93
N LEU A 371 -9.00 -9.69 -16.48
CA LEU A 371 -10.28 -9.08 -16.84
C LEU A 371 -10.94 -8.49 -15.58
N PRO A 372 -11.47 -7.25 -15.66
CA PRO A 372 -12.15 -6.64 -14.54
C PRO A 372 -13.43 -7.42 -14.20
N PRO A 373 -13.91 -7.31 -12.94
CA PRO A 373 -15.18 -7.86 -12.52
C PRO A 373 -16.34 -7.17 -13.27
N CYS A 374 -17.58 -7.60 -13.00
CA CYS A 374 -18.73 -6.92 -13.55
C CYS A 374 -18.77 -5.45 -13.11
N LEU A 375 -18.75 -4.54 -14.07
CA LEU A 375 -18.71 -3.09 -13.78
C LEU A 375 -20.03 -2.55 -13.23
N ASN A 376 -21.10 -3.32 -13.38
CA ASN A 376 -22.43 -2.95 -12.90
C ASN A 376 -22.69 -3.37 -11.45
N CYS A 377 -22.22 -4.54 -11.04
CA CYS A 377 -22.50 -5.08 -9.69
C CYS A 377 -21.25 -5.50 -8.90
N GLY A 378 -20.05 -5.31 -9.45
CA GLY A 378 -18.78 -5.66 -8.82
C GLY A 378 -18.48 -7.16 -8.73
N THR A 379 -19.40 -8.03 -9.17
CA THR A 379 -19.23 -9.48 -9.04
C THR A 379 -18.08 -9.98 -9.90
N ALA A 380 -17.18 -10.76 -9.30
CA ALA A 380 -16.06 -11.39 -9.97
C ALA A 380 -16.54 -12.37 -11.07
N ARG A 381 -15.68 -12.55 -12.08
CA ARG A 381 -15.90 -13.54 -13.13
C ARG A 381 -15.60 -14.93 -12.58
N LEU A 382 -16.37 -15.92 -13.03
CA LEU A 382 -16.11 -17.33 -12.75
C LEU A 382 -15.04 -17.87 -13.71
N THR A 383 -15.05 -17.41 -14.97
CA THR A 383 -14.07 -17.77 -15.99
C THR A 383 -13.75 -16.55 -16.89
N GLU A 384 -12.61 -16.58 -17.58
CA GLU A 384 -12.23 -15.49 -18.49
C GLU A 384 -13.14 -15.43 -19.74
N GLU A 385 -13.74 -16.57 -20.14
CA GLU A 385 -14.64 -16.69 -21.29
C GLU A 385 -16.09 -16.29 -20.96
N GLN A 386 -16.39 -15.92 -19.72
CA GLN A 386 -17.73 -15.56 -19.28
C GLN A 386 -18.25 -14.33 -20.02
N LYS A 387 -19.34 -14.50 -20.80
CA LYS A 387 -19.95 -13.44 -21.62
C LYS A 387 -20.94 -12.56 -20.86
N PHE A 388 -21.56 -13.07 -19.80
CA PHE A 388 -22.58 -12.35 -19.02
C PHE A 388 -22.33 -12.53 -17.53
N CYS A 389 -22.58 -11.50 -16.72
CA CYS A 389 -22.47 -11.58 -15.27
C CYS A 389 -23.46 -12.60 -14.71
N HIS A 390 -22.98 -13.56 -13.91
CA HIS A 390 -23.85 -14.57 -13.30
C HIS A 390 -24.77 -14.01 -12.22
N SER A 391 -24.45 -12.84 -11.65
CA SER A 391 -25.23 -12.17 -10.61
C SER A 391 -26.27 -11.19 -11.19
N CYS A 392 -25.85 -10.27 -12.06
CA CYS A 392 -26.75 -9.24 -12.60
C CYS A 392 -27.16 -9.41 -14.07
N GLY A 393 -26.69 -10.46 -14.77
CA GLY A 393 -27.04 -10.74 -16.17
C GLY A 393 -26.45 -9.80 -17.22
N ARG A 394 -25.73 -8.73 -16.83
CA ARG A 394 -25.17 -7.75 -17.77
C ARG A 394 -24.04 -8.36 -18.63
N PRO A 395 -23.94 -8.05 -19.93
CA PRO A 395 -22.81 -8.49 -20.75
C PRO A 395 -21.49 -8.02 -20.15
N LEU A 396 -20.49 -8.88 -20.24
CA LEU A 396 -19.13 -8.63 -19.81
C LEU A 396 -18.23 -8.48 -21.03
N VAL A 397 -17.20 -7.63 -20.93
CA VAL A 397 -16.18 -7.50 -21.97
C VAL A 397 -15.46 -8.84 -22.17
N GLY A 398 -15.40 -9.33 -23.40
CA GLY A 398 -14.73 -10.59 -23.72
C GLY A 398 -13.21 -10.48 -23.62
N LYS A 399 -12.55 -11.59 -23.25
CA LYS A 399 -11.09 -11.72 -23.16
C LYS A 399 -10.35 -11.19 -24.40
N SER A 400 -10.76 -11.61 -25.59
CA SER A 400 -10.11 -11.20 -26.84
C SER A 400 -10.15 -9.69 -27.07
N SER A 401 -11.27 -9.04 -26.75
CA SER A 401 -11.43 -7.59 -26.90
C SER A 401 -10.56 -6.83 -25.90
N PHE A 402 -10.52 -7.31 -24.65
CA PHE A 402 -9.70 -6.73 -23.60
C PHE A 402 -8.20 -6.90 -23.86
N ASP A 403 -7.75 -8.11 -24.23
CA ASP A 403 -6.35 -8.38 -24.57
C ASP A 403 -5.92 -7.55 -25.78
N SER A 404 -6.79 -7.43 -26.79
CA SER A 404 -6.51 -6.57 -27.95
C SER A 404 -6.36 -5.11 -27.54
N PHE A 405 -7.19 -4.64 -26.60
CA PHE A 405 -7.18 -3.26 -26.13
C PHE A 405 -5.98 -2.91 -25.27
N ILE A 406 -5.65 -3.73 -24.28
CA ILE A 406 -4.49 -3.52 -23.39
C ILE A 406 -3.19 -3.49 -24.17
N ASN A 407 -3.09 -4.32 -25.22
CA ASN A 407 -1.92 -4.38 -26.09
C ASN A 407 -1.92 -3.32 -27.20
N ILE A 408 -2.88 -2.40 -27.25
CA ILE A 408 -2.84 -1.27 -28.20
C ILE A 408 -1.56 -0.46 -27.94
N PRO A 409 -0.67 -0.31 -28.94
CA PRO A 409 0.51 0.53 -28.82
C PRO A 409 0.12 2.00 -28.71
N ILE A 410 0.92 2.77 -27.98
CA ILE A 410 0.71 4.22 -27.82
C ILE A 410 0.69 4.98 -29.15
N GLU A 411 1.40 4.46 -30.16
CA GLU A 411 1.41 4.98 -31.54
C GLU A 411 0.02 5.07 -32.17
N LYS A 412 -0.89 4.16 -31.79
CA LYS A 412 -2.25 4.08 -32.32
C LYS A 412 -3.26 4.95 -31.57
N LEU A 413 -2.84 5.61 -30.49
CA LEU A 413 -3.73 6.46 -29.71
C LEU A 413 -4.05 7.78 -30.43
N PRO A 414 -5.21 8.39 -30.17
CA PRO A 414 -5.60 9.70 -30.72
C PRO A 414 -4.85 10.84 -30.00
N LEU A 415 -3.52 10.77 -30.01
CA LEU A 415 -2.59 11.76 -29.48
C LEU A 415 -1.87 12.45 -30.64
N THR A 416 -1.29 13.63 -30.40
CA THR A 416 -0.41 14.26 -31.40
C THR A 416 0.84 13.42 -31.65
N GLU A 417 1.38 13.44 -32.87
CA GLU A 417 2.62 12.72 -33.21
C GLU A 417 3.79 13.09 -32.29
N TRP A 418 3.89 14.37 -31.93
CA TRP A 418 4.88 14.85 -30.97
C TRP A 418 4.72 14.18 -29.59
N GLN A 419 3.48 14.05 -29.07
CA GLN A 419 3.24 13.37 -27.79
C GLN A 419 3.61 11.89 -27.88
N LYS A 420 3.22 11.20 -28.95
CA LYS A 420 3.53 9.78 -29.16
C LYS A 420 5.04 9.53 -29.12
N GLN A 421 5.80 10.29 -29.92
CA GLN A 421 7.26 10.18 -29.98
C GLN A 421 7.90 10.46 -28.62
N LYS A 422 7.43 11.49 -27.91
CA LYS A 422 7.96 11.83 -26.58
C LYS A 422 7.72 10.73 -25.56
N ILE A 423 6.51 10.18 -25.52
CA ILE A 423 6.17 9.10 -24.60
C ILE A 423 7.01 7.85 -24.92
N LEU A 424 7.09 7.45 -26.18
CA LEU A 424 7.79 6.22 -26.58
C LEU A 424 9.31 6.28 -26.36
N ASN A 425 9.92 7.45 -26.54
CA ASN A 425 11.37 7.62 -26.46
C ASN A 425 11.86 7.98 -25.05
N GLU A 426 11.05 8.68 -24.26
CA GLU A 426 11.48 9.27 -22.99
C GLU A 426 10.73 8.69 -21.77
N THR A 427 9.84 7.71 -21.98
CA THR A 427 9.17 6.96 -20.91
C THR A 427 9.21 5.45 -21.14
N GLU A 428 8.85 4.70 -20.11
CA GLU A 428 8.72 3.23 -20.18
C GLU A 428 7.39 2.77 -20.80
N PHE A 429 6.46 3.69 -21.09
CA PHE A 429 5.14 3.34 -21.62
C PHE A 429 5.22 2.91 -23.09
N LYS A 430 4.69 1.73 -23.41
CA LYS A 430 4.58 1.22 -24.78
C LYS A 430 3.14 0.95 -25.19
N THR A 431 2.30 0.53 -24.24
CA THR A 431 0.91 0.11 -24.46
C THR A 431 -0.06 0.82 -23.51
N ILE A 432 -1.37 0.73 -23.79
CA ILE A 432 -2.42 1.15 -22.84
C ILE A 432 -2.27 0.39 -21.50
N GLY A 433 -1.96 -0.91 -21.56
CA GLY A 433 -1.75 -1.74 -20.38
C GLY A 433 -0.70 -1.21 -19.42
N ASP A 434 0.40 -0.67 -19.95
CA ASP A 434 1.48 -0.10 -19.14
C ASP A 434 0.99 1.13 -18.37
N VAL A 435 0.17 1.98 -19.03
CA VAL A 435 -0.42 3.18 -18.41
C VAL A 435 -1.39 2.78 -17.29
N LEU A 436 -2.20 1.73 -17.50
CA LEU A 436 -3.15 1.24 -16.49
C LEU A 436 -2.48 0.62 -15.26
N GLN A 437 -1.29 0.05 -15.43
CA GLN A 437 -0.53 -0.56 -14.33
C GLN A 437 0.34 0.44 -13.56
N SER A 438 0.63 1.59 -14.16
CA SER A 438 1.35 2.65 -13.46
C SER A 438 0.50 3.17 -12.29
N GLN A 439 1.16 3.30 -11.14
CA GLN A 439 0.55 3.83 -9.92
C GLN A 439 0.31 5.34 -9.98
N ASN A 440 1.15 6.05 -10.74
CA ASN A 440 1.02 7.47 -10.98
C ASN A 440 1.31 7.75 -12.47
N PRO A 441 0.33 7.46 -13.35
CA PRO A 441 0.52 7.60 -14.79
C PRO A 441 0.89 9.03 -15.18
N ALA A 442 0.33 10.04 -14.51
CA ALA A 442 0.63 11.43 -14.80
C ALA A 442 2.08 11.81 -14.43
N PHE A 443 2.62 11.31 -13.32
CA PHE A 443 4.03 11.50 -12.98
C PHE A 443 4.95 10.82 -13.99
N ASP A 444 4.67 9.56 -14.33
CA ASP A 444 5.48 8.81 -15.28
C ASP A 444 5.44 9.43 -16.69
N LEU A 445 4.29 9.96 -17.13
CA LEU A 445 4.15 10.67 -18.40
C LEU A 445 4.96 11.98 -18.44
N ARG A 446 5.13 12.65 -17.31
CA ARG A 446 5.90 13.90 -17.20
C ARG A 446 7.40 13.71 -17.20
N LYS A 447 7.89 12.47 -17.09
CA LYS A 447 9.31 12.16 -17.32
C LYS A 447 9.73 12.55 -18.74
N ALA A 448 8.80 12.51 -19.70
CA ALA A 448 9.02 13.03 -21.03
C ALA A 448 9.04 14.56 -21.07
N LYS A 449 10.10 15.11 -21.68
CA LYS A 449 10.35 16.55 -21.79
C LYS A 449 9.23 17.25 -22.55
N GLY A 450 8.65 18.27 -21.93
CA GLY A 450 7.59 19.11 -22.50
C GLY A 450 6.17 18.58 -22.28
N ILE A 451 6.01 17.44 -21.60
CA ILE A 451 4.73 16.96 -21.07
C ILE A 451 4.60 17.51 -19.65
N GLY A 452 3.84 18.61 -19.51
CA GLY A 452 3.54 19.22 -18.21
C GLY A 452 2.22 18.73 -17.60
N VAL A 453 1.76 19.44 -16.56
CA VAL A 453 0.55 19.10 -15.80
C VAL A 453 -0.69 18.91 -16.68
N VAL A 454 -0.97 19.92 -17.51
CA VAL A 454 -2.15 19.94 -18.38
C VAL A 454 -2.09 18.81 -19.41
N LYS A 455 -0.96 18.64 -20.08
CA LYS A 455 -0.79 17.62 -21.13
C LYS A 455 -0.88 16.20 -20.57
N SER A 456 -0.20 15.92 -19.45
CA SER A 456 -0.27 14.60 -18.80
C SER A 456 -1.69 14.24 -18.38
N SER A 457 -2.43 15.19 -17.81
CA SER A 457 -3.83 14.99 -17.42
C SER A 457 -4.73 14.75 -18.64
N SER A 458 -4.52 15.53 -19.71
CA SER A 458 -5.26 15.34 -20.97
C SER A 458 -4.99 13.96 -21.58
N ILE A 459 -3.72 13.53 -21.67
CA ILE A 459 -3.35 12.21 -22.20
C ILE A 459 -3.98 11.09 -21.36
N TYR A 460 -3.87 11.19 -20.03
CA TYR A 460 -4.45 10.20 -19.12
C TYR A 460 -5.97 10.13 -19.25
N ASN A 461 -6.66 11.28 -19.32
CA ASN A 461 -8.11 11.33 -19.48
C ASN A 461 -8.55 10.76 -20.83
N THR A 462 -7.79 11.00 -21.91
CA THR A 462 -8.07 10.38 -23.22
C THR A 462 -7.98 8.86 -23.14
N ILE A 463 -6.90 8.33 -22.54
CA ILE A 463 -6.73 6.87 -22.37
C ILE A 463 -7.83 6.29 -21.49
N ARG A 464 -8.17 6.98 -20.40
CA ARG A 464 -9.23 6.57 -19.48
C ARG A 464 -10.60 6.58 -20.16
N GLY A 465 -10.92 7.60 -20.94
CA GLY A 465 -12.15 7.65 -21.74
C GLY A 465 -12.26 6.48 -22.71
N MET A 466 -11.16 6.10 -23.37
CA MET A 466 -11.14 4.90 -24.23
C MET A 466 -11.35 3.60 -23.45
N VAL A 467 -10.83 3.51 -22.23
CA VAL A 467 -11.05 2.36 -21.33
C VAL A 467 -12.53 2.29 -20.95
N ASP A 468 -13.10 3.42 -20.55
CA ASP A 468 -14.50 3.51 -20.15
C ASP A 468 -15.45 3.18 -21.32
N GLU A 469 -15.12 3.57 -22.56
CA GLU A 469 -15.86 3.19 -23.77
C GLU A 469 -15.77 1.70 -24.09
N LEU A 470 -14.64 1.05 -23.84
CA LEU A 470 -14.49 -0.40 -24.02
C LEU A 470 -15.24 -1.19 -22.94
N LEU A 471 -15.30 -0.63 -21.73
CA LEU A 471 -15.80 -1.28 -20.53
C LEU A 471 -17.31 -1.04 -20.30
N GLY A 472 -17.86 0.10 -20.73
CA GLY A 472 -19.28 0.47 -20.61
C GLY A 472 -20.22 -0.32 -21.50
#